data_AF-A0A933XQY4-F1
#
_entry.id   AF-A0A933XQY4-F1
#
_cell.length_a   1.000
_cell.length_b   1.000
_cell.length_c   1.000
_cell.angle_alpha   90.00
_cell.angle_beta   90.00
_cell.angle_gamma   90.00
#
_symmetry.space_group_name_H-M   'P 1'
#
loop_
_entity.id
_entity.type
_entity.pdbx_description
1 polymer ?
#
loop_
_entity_poly.entity_id
_entity_poly.type
_entity_poly.pdbx_seq_one_letter_code
_entity_poly.pdbx_strand_id
1 'polypeptide(L)'
;MNTPFRQELRESMHGIMDSRDIHSVPYAMATLKICGQMAPSKPKPEWIHSTVTPAGRAISPADAAQCLRDCERTYHFAHGLKDAIKEAQNRFRGEVIRVFYAGCGPFAPLALTQTAVFSPDEIKFTALDIHHYSVELARSIAEARMQLLNPTRHI
;
A
#
# COMPACT_ATOMS: atom_id res chain seq x y z
N MET A 1 -1.18 -15.38 14.72
CA MET A 1 0.15 -15.09 14.11
C MET A 1 1.07 -14.52 15.18
N ASN A 2 2.25 -15.13 15.34
CA ASN A 2 3.17 -14.97 16.47
C ASN A 2 3.91 -13.61 16.49
N THR A 3 4.21 -13.11 17.70
CA THR A 3 4.86 -11.82 18.04
C THR A 3 6.20 -11.51 17.33
N PRO A 4 7.10 -12.48 17.05
CA PRO A 4 8.38 -12.22 16.36
C PRO A 4 8.22 -11.67 14.95
N PHE A 5 7.24 -12.18 14.18
CA PHE A 5 6.99 -11.73 12.81
C PHE A 5 6.56 -10.26 12.72
N ARG A 6 5.87 -9.77 13.76
CA ARG A 6 5.39 -8.37 13.83
C ARG A 6 6.51 -7.38 14.07
N GLN A 7 7.48 -7.76 14.92
CA GLN A 7 8.63 -6.93 15.23
C GLN A 7 9.62 -6.90 14.06
N GLU A 8 9.86 -8.05 13.43
CA GLU A 8 10.68 -8.19 12.23
C GLU A 8 10.12 -7.36 11.06
N LEU A 9 8.80 -7.32 10.89
CA LEU A 9 8.10 -6.43 9.97
C LEU A 9 8.35 -4.95 10.29
N ARG A 10 8.24 -4.53 11.56
CA ARG A 10 8.39 -3.13 11.96
C ARG A 10 9.83 -2.62 11.81
N GLU A 11 10.81 -3.43 12.21
CA GLU A 11 12.24 -3.10 12.15
C GLU A 11 12.75 -3.10 10.71
N SER A 12 12.34 -4.07 9.90
CA SER A 12 12.63 -4.08 8.47
C SER A 12 12.10 -2.80 7.82
N MET A 13 10.84 -2.43 8.07
CA MET A 13 10.17 -1.29 7.44
C MET A 13 10.81 0.07 7.70
N HIS A 14 11.37 0.30 8.91
CA HIS A 14 12.07 1.55 9.22
C HIS A 14 13.42 1.66 8.48
N GLY A 15 14.20 0.58 8.40
CA GLY A 15 15.49 0.57 7.69
C GLY A 15 15.36 0.76 6.17
N ILE A 16 14.21 0.40 5.60
CA ILE A 16 13.94 0.37 4.15
C ILE A 16 13.64 1.73 3.58
N MET A 17 12.80 2.50 4.26
CA MET A 17 12.49 3.84 3.78
C MET A 17 13.70 4.78 3.94
N ASP A 18 14.69 4.42 4.77
CA ASP A 18 15.97 5.12 4.87
C ASP A 18 17.03 4.61 3.89
N SER A 19 16.95 3.37 3.38
CA SER A 19 17.89 2.86 2.37
C SER A 19 17.47 3.22 0.94
N ARG A 20 18.37 3.89 0.19
CA ARG A 20 18.21 4.11 -1.26
C ARG A 20 18.70 2.93 -2.12
N ASP A 21 19.05 1.82 -1.47
CA ASP A 21 19.61 0.66 -2.14
C ASP A 21 18.51 -0.37 -2.43
N ILE A 22 18.12 -0.45 -3.71
CA ILE A 22 17.11 -1.36 -4.25
C ILE A 22 17.43 -2.84 -4.02
N HIS A 23 18.71 -3.20 -3.82
CA HIS A 23 19.15 -4.58 -3.60
C HIS A 23 19.20 -4.98 -2.13
N SER A 24 19.04 -4.02 -1.20
CA SER A 24 19.16 -4.23 0.25
C SER A 24 17.85 -4.62 0.96
N VAL A 25 16.75 -4.86 0.23
CA VAL A 25 15.41 -4.83 0.83
C VAL A 25 14.63 -6.14 0.65
N PRO A 26 14.62 -7.02 1.67
CA PRO A 26 13.75 -8.21 1.78
C PRO A 26 12.23 -7.92 1.76
N TYR A 27 11.80 -6.68 1.57
CA TYR A 27 10.44 -6.20 1.84
C TYR A 27 9.57 -5.93 0.63
N ALA A 28 10.16 -5.65 -0.55
CA ALA A 28 9.42 -5.87 -1.79
C ALA A 28 8.91 -7.33 -1.77
N MET A 29 9.78 -8.26 -1.37
CA MET A 29 9.44 -9.66 -1.18
C MET A 29 8.49 -9.92 0.01
N ALA A 30 8.61 -9.26 1.17
CA ALA A 30 7.70 -9.48 2.31
C ALA A 30 6.28 -8.93 2.07
N THR A 31 6.17 -7.74 1.49
CA THR A 31 4.88 -7.14 1.09
C THR A 31 4.24 -7.96 -0.04
N LEU A 32 5.04 -8.46 -0.98
CA LEU A 32 4.60 -9.41 -2.01
C LEU A 32 4.19 -10.77 -1.46
N LYS A 33 4.91 -11.30 -0.47
CA LYS A 33 4.60 -12.59 0.14
C LYS A 33 3.28 -12.51 0.90
N ILE A 34 3.01 -11.39 1.57
CA ILE A 34 1.73 -11.13 2.24
C ILE A 34 0.62 -10.89 1.20
N CYS A 35 0.81 -10.04 0.19
CA CYS A 35 -0.22 -9.76 -0.82
C CYS A 35 -0.50 -10.97 -1.74
N GLY A 36 0.54 -11.76 -2.07
CA GLY A 36 0.45 -12.98 -2.85
C GLY A 36 -0.21 -14.14 -2.10
N GLN A 37 -0.12 -14.16 -0.76
CA GLN A 37 -0.88 -15.07 0.10
C GLN A 37 -2.33 -14.61 0.34
N MET A 38 -2.65 -13.34 0.06
CA MET A 38 -4.00 -12.76 0.19
C MET A 38 -4.78 -12.75 -1.13
N ALA A 39 -4.18 -13.18 -2.24
CA ALA A 39 -4.93 -13.42 -3.47
C ALA A 39 -5.96 -14.54 -3.20
N PRO A 40 -7.27 -14.30 -3.43
CA PRO A 40 -8.29 -15.29 -3.14
C PRO A 40 -8.05 -16.57 -3.96
N SER A 41 -8.13 -17.74 -3.31
CA SER A 41 -7.90 -19.05 -3.94
C SER A 41 -8.88 -19.36 -5.09
N LYS A 42 -9.99 -18.61 -5.16
CA LYS A 42 -10.89 -18.53 -6.31
C LYS A 42 -11.21 -17.06 -6.59
N PRO A 43 -10.80 -16.51 -7.74
CA PRO A 43 -11.13 -15.13 -8.08
C PRO A 43 -12.63 -15.02 -8.37
N LYS A 44 -13.28 -14.02 -7.78
CA LYS A 44 -14.66 -13.69 -8.12
C LYS A 44 -14.70 -13.06 -9.54
N PRO A 45 -15.83 -13.14 -10.27
CA PRO A 45 -15.93 -12.60 -11.63
C PRO A 45 -15.48 -11.13 -11.75
N GLU A 46 -15.79 -10.30 -10.75
CA GLU A 46 -15.38 -8.90 -10.69
C GLU A 46 -13.85 -8.69 -10.66
N TRP A 47 -13.05 -9.72 -10.39
CA TRP A 47 -11.59 -9.63 -10.33
C TRP A 47 -10.94 -9.65 -11.72
N ILE A 48 -11.57 -10.28 -12.70
CA ILE A 48 -10.95 -10.59 -14.00
C ILE A 48 -11.43 -9.70 -15.15
N HIS A 49 -12.40 -8.82 -14.90
CA HIS A 49 -12.97 -7.97 -15.95
C HIS A 49 -12.37 -6.56 -15.95
N SER A 50 -11.95 -6.10 -17.14
CA SER A 50 -11.60 -4.71 -17.39
C SER A 50 -12.85 -3.85 -17.59
N THR A 51 -12.78 -2.57 -17.25
CA THR A 51 -13.86 -1.60 -17.51
C THR A 51 -13.47 -0.66 -18.65
N VAL A 52 -14.30 -0.56 -19.69
CA VAL A 52 -14.10 0.42 -20.78
C VAL A 52 -14.79 1.72 -20.40
N THR A 53 -14.08 2.83 -20.53
CA THR A 53 -14.57 4.18 -20.28
C THR A 53 -14.39 5.04 -21.54
N PRO A 54 -15.04 6.21 -21.65
CA PRO A 54 -14.76 7.15 -22.73
C PRO A 54 -13.29 7.60 -22.82
N ALA A 55 -12.56 7.55 -21.70
CA ALA A 55 -11.15 7.96 -21.60
C ALA A 55 -10.15 6.81 -21.77
N GLY A 56 -10.62 5.59 -22.06
CA GLY A 56 -9.77 4.40 -22.23
C GLY A 56 -10.22 3.21 -21.39
N ARG A 57 -9.36 2.20 -21.29
CA ARG A 57 -9.66 0.94 -20.60
C ARG A 57 -8.97 0.89 -19.25
N ALA A 58 -9.76 0.75 -18.18
CA ALA A 58 -9.26 0.38 -16.87
C ALA A 58 -9.03 -1.14 -16.85
N ILE A 59 -7.79 -1.56 -16.58
CA ILE A 59 -7.43 -2.98 -16.47
C ILE A 59 -8.17 -3.66 -15.33
N SER A 60 -8.28 -4.99 -15.38
CA SER A 60 -8.96 -5.75 -14.33
C SER A 60 -8.23 -5.61 -12.98
N PRO A 61 -8.93 -5.78 -11.85
CA PRO A 61 -8.26 -5.85 -10.54
C PRO A 61 -7.15 -6.92 -10.48
N ALA A 62 -7.32 -8.06 -11.15
CA ALA A 62 -6.31 -9.12 -11.26
C ALA A 62 -5.05 -8.64 -12.00
N ASP A 63 -5.21 -7.88 -13.07
CA ASP A 63 -4.09 -7.30 -13.81
C ASP A 63 -3.42 -6.18 -13.02
N ALA A 64 -4.21 -5.34 -12.34
CA ALA A 64 -3.69 -4.31 -11.45
C ALA A 64 -2.88 -4.91 -10.29
N ALA A 65 -3.31 -6.05 -9.76
CA ALA A 65 -2.58 -6.82 -8.76
C ALA A 65 -1.18 -7.26 -9.24
N GLN A 66 -0.98 -7.47 -10.55
CA GLN A 66 0.33 -7.84 -11.08
C GLN A 66 1.38 -6.75 -10.95
N CYS A 67 0.97 -5.48 -10.76
CA CYS A 67 1.87 -4.35 -10.50
C CYS A 67 2.82 -4.61 -9.33
N LEU A 68 2.36 -5.41 -8.37
CA LEU A 68 3.15 -5.80 -7.21
C LEU A 68 4.37 -6.65 -7.62
N ARG A 69 4.27 -7.48 -8.66
CA ARG A 69 5.39 -8.32 -9.15
C ARG A 69 6.56 -7.50 -9.71
N ASP A 70 6.30 -6.25 -10.06
CA ASP A 70 7.33 -5.28 -10.41
C ASP A 70 7.77 -4.52 -9.15
N CYS A 71 8.74 -5.13 -8.46
CA CYS A 71 9.33 -4.61 -7.24
C CYS A 71 9.99 -3.24 -7.44
N GLU A 72 10.69 -3.06 -8.56
CA GLU A 72 11.45 -1.85 -8.88
C GLU A 72 10.50 -0.68 -9.11
N ARG A 73 9.44 -0.89 -9.90
CA ARG A 73 8.38 0.10 -10.07
C ARG A 73 7.81 0.51 -8.72
N THR A 74 7.38 -0.46 -7.91
CA THR A 74 6.73 -0.19 -6.63
C THR A 74 7.68 0.55 -5.67
N TYR A 75 8.95 0.16 -5.65
CA TYR A 75 10.01 0.82 -4.89
C TYR A 75 10.15 2.29 -5.27
N HIS A 76 10.37 2.60 -6.55
CA HIS A 76 10.57 3.97 -7.00
C HIS A 76 9.34 4.86 -6.76
N PHE A 77 8.12 4.36 -7.00
CA PHE A 77 6.91 5.13 -6.69
C PHE A 77 6.73 5.37 -5.19
N ALA A 78 7.03 4.38 -4.34
CA ALA A 78 6.89 4.54 -2.90
C ALA A 78 7.91 5.54 -2.32
N HIS A 79 9.16 5.51 -2.81
CA HIS A 79 10.18 6.49 -2.40
C HIS A 79 9.89 7.89 -2.94
N GLY A 80 9.49 8.01 -4.21
CA GLY A 80 9.08 9.30 -4.77
C GLY A 80 7.88 9.91 -4.02
N LEU A 81 6.92 9.07 -3.59
CA LEU A 81 5.82 9.50 -2.74
C LEU A 81 6.30 9.98 -1.35
N LYS A 82 7.22 9.26 -0.71
CA LYS A 82 7.83 9.67 0.57
C LYS A 82 8.46 11.06 0.43
N ASP A 83 9.25 11.26 -0.62
CA ASP A 83 9.95 12.53 -0.86
C ASP A 83 8.95 13.67 -1.14
N ALA A 84 7.91 13.41 -1.93
CA ALA A 84 6.84 14.37 -2.19
C ALA A 84 6.06 14.75 -0.92
N ILE A 85 5.79 13.79 -0.03
CA ILE A 85 5.15 14.04 1.28
C ILE A 85 6.04 14.93 2.13
N LYS A 86 7.34 14.65 2.23
CA LYS A 86 8.28 15.47 3.01
C LYS A 86 8.38 16.89 2.47
N GLU A 87 8.41 17.04 1.15
CA GLU A 87 8.38 18.36 0.52
C GLU A 87 7.08 19.11 0.83
N ALA A 88 5.94 18.41 0.81
CA ALA A 88 4.67 18.99 1.23
C ALA A 88 4.67 19.40 2.71
N GLN A 89 5.23 18.59 3.61
CA GLN A 89 5.38 18.94 5.04
C GLN A 89 6.26 20.18 5.24
N ASN A 90 7.31 20.35 4.44
CA ASN A 90 8.14 21.56 4.47
C ASN A 90 7.36 22.80 4.05
N ARG A 91 6.48 22.66 3.06
CA ARG A 91 5.63 23.73 2.53
C ARG A 91 4.45 24.07 3.45
N PHE A 92 3.87 23.06 4.10
CA PHE A 92 2.67 23.14 4.94
C PHE A 92 3.00 22.70 6.36
N ARG A 93 3.89 23.44 7.03
CA ARG A 93 4.43 23.05 8.34
C ARG A 93 3.33 22.97 9.40
N GLY A 94 3.31 21.84 10.13
CA GLY A 94 2.34 21.60 11.19
C GLY A 94 0.96 21.15 10.71
N GLU A 95 0.75 21.02 9.40
CA GLU A 95 -0.48 20.49 8.84
C GLU A 95 -0.38 18.99 8.55
N VAL A 96 -1.53 18.31 8.60
CA VAL A 96 -1.64 16.91 8.16
C VAL A 96 -1.71 16.87 6.64
N ILE A 97 -0.74 16.24 5.99
CA ILE A 97 -0.70 16.13 4.53
C ILE A 97 -1.75 15.12 4.05
N ARG A 98 -2.66 15.57 3.19
CA ARG A 98 -3.71 14.74 2.59
C ARG A 98 -3.30 14.28 1.21
N VAL A 99 -3.12 12.97 1.03
CA VAL A 99 -2.73 12.37 -0.23
C VAL A 99 -3.94 11.73 -0.91
N PHE A 100 -4.25 12.17 -2.13
CA PHE A 100 -5.27 11.55 -2.96
C PHE A 100 -4.63 10.49 -3.87
N TYR A 101 -5.00 9.23 -3.69
CA TYR A 101 -4.46 8.10 -4.44
C TYR A 101 -5.54 7.52 -5.36
N ALA A 102 -5.58 8.01 -6.60
CA ALA A 102 -6.48 7.54 -7.64
C ALA A 102 -5.89 6.31 -8.38
N GLY A 103 -6.71 5.29 -8.60
CA GLY A 103 -6.28 4.00 -9.12
C GLY A 103 -5.48 3.22 -8.08
N CYS A 104 -6.00 3.12 -6.85
CA CYS A 104 -5.24 2.52 -5.76
C CYS A 104 -4.92 1.04 -5.96
N GLY A 105 -5.71 0.36 -6.80
CA GLY A 105 -5.65 -1.07 -7.00
C GLY A 105 -6.06 -1.85 -5.75
N PRO A 106 -6.12 -3.19 -5.88
CA PRO A 106 -6.65 -4.06 -4.82
C PRO A 106 -5.81 -4.10 -3.55
N PHE A 107 -4.55 -3.69 -3.62
CA PHE A 107 -3.60 -3.80 -2.51
C PHE A 107 -3.09 -2.46 -1.99
N ALA A 108 -3.42 -1.34 -2.65
CA ALA A 108 -2.98 0.01 -2.28
C ALA A 108 -1.52 0.13 -1.78
N PRO A 109 -0.52 -0.44 -2.48
CA PRO A 109 0.84 -0.59 -1.95
C PRO A 109 1.50 0.75 -1.60
N LEU A 110 1.26 1.79 -2.39
CA LEU A 110 1.85 3.10 -2.15
C LEU A 110 1.37 3.69 -0.83
N ALA A 111 0.07 3.63 -0.54
CA ALA A 111 -0.47 4.13 0.72
C ALA A 111 0.00 3.28 1.91
N LEU A 112 -0.08 1.96 1.80
CA LEU A 112 0.24 1.05 2.91
C LEU A 112 1.72 1.09 3.30
N THR A 113 2.63 1.31 2.35
CA THR A 113 4.06 1.47 2.64
C THR A 113 4.34 2.79 3.36
N GLN A 114 3.61 3.87 3.08
CA GLN A 114 3.82 5.13 3.79
C GLN A 114 3.37 5.07 5.26
N THR A 115 2.36 4.26 5.61
CA THR A 115 1.93 4.08 7.01
C THR A 115 2.96 3.36 7.88
N ALA A 116 4.09 2.95 7.30
CA ALA A 116 5.24 2.41 8.01
C ALA A 116 6.02 3.44 8.80
N VAL A 117 6.11 4.65 8.27
CA VAL A 117 7.04 5.68 8.74
C VAL A 117 6.35 7.00 9.07
N PHE A 118 5.11 7.19 8.60
CA PHE A 118 4.32 8.36 8.91
C PHE A 118 3.15 7.96 9.80
N SER A 119 2.88 8.79 10.79
CA SER A 119 1.74 8.66 11.68
C SER A 119 0.46 9.26 11.07
N PRO A 120 -0.73 8.89 11.59
CA PRO A 120 -2.01 9.49 11.15
C PRO A 120 -2.13 11.00 11.38
N ASP A 121 -1.29 11.57 12.24
CA ASP A 121 -1.22 13.00 12.53
C ASP A 121 -0.26 13.74 11.56
N GLU A 122 0.55 13.01 10.80
CA GLU A 122 1.41 13.56 9.77
C GLU A 122 0.76 13.48 8.39
N ILE A 123 0.12 12.35 8.07
CA ILE A 123 -0.49 12.11 6.75
C ILE A 123 -1.84 11.39 6.82
N LYS A 124 -2.68 11.65 5.82
CA LYS A 124 -3.95 10.92 5.60
C LYS A 124 -4.14 10.61 4.12
N PHE A 125 -4.57 9.39 3.81
CA PHE A 125 -4.89 8.98 2.45
C PHE A 125 -6.39 9.01 2.18
N THR A 126 -6.75 9.44 0.97
CA THR A 126 -8.04 9.14 0.33
C THR A 126 -7.75 8.31 -0.90
N ALA A 127 -8.16 7.04 -0.87
CA ALA A 127 -7.93 6.10 -1.95
C ALA A 127 -9.20 5.97 -2.82
N LEU A 128 -9.02 5.95 -4.13
CA LEU A 128 -10.08 5.79 -5.12
C LEU A 128 -9.66 4.72 -6.13
N ASP A 129 -10.60 3.85 -6.52
CA ASP A 129 -10.48 2.98 -7.67
C ASP A 129 -11.83 2.89 -8.37
N ILE A 130 -11.82 2.64 -9.68
CA ILE A 130 -13.05 2.44 -10.45
C ILE A 130 -13.72 1.10 -10.11
N HIS A 131 -12.93 0.10 -9.72
CA HIS A 131 -13.45 -1.20 -9.32
C HIS A 131 -13.71 -1.21 -7.81
N HIS A 132 -14.99 -1.35 -7.43
CA HIS A 132 -15.40 -1.44 -6.03
C HIS A 132 -14.62 -2.50 -5.24
N TYR A 133 -14.40 -3.67 -5.87
CA TYR A 133 -13.64 -4.77 -5.28
C TYR A 133 -12.21 -4.35 -4.89
N SER A 134 -11.55 -3.52 -5.70
CA SER A 134 -10.20 -3.03 -5.38
C SER A 134 -10.21 -2.19 -4.11
N VAL A 135 -11.22 -1.31 -3.96
CA VAL A 135 -11.38 -0.45 -2.77
C VAL A 135 -11.67 -1.29 -1.53
N GLU A 136 -12.56 -2.28 -1.63
CA GLU A 136 -12.90 -3.17 -0.52
C GLU A 136 -11.68 -3.95 -0.02
N LEU A 137 -10.92 -4.57 -0.94
CA LEU A 137 -9.76 -5.35 -0.57
C LEU A 137 -8.65 -4.47 0.03
N ALA A 138 -8.39 -3.31 -0.56
CA ALA A 138 -7.44 -2.35 -0.03
C ALA A 138 -7.82 -1.90 1.39
N ARG A 139 -9.11 -1.63 1.64
CA ARG A 139 -9.63 -1.29 2.97
C ARG A 139 -9.41 -2.43 3.96
N SER A 140 -9.76 -3.66 3.61
CA SER A 140 -9.57 -4.82 4.50
C SER A 140 -8.10 -5.03 4.87
N ILE A 141 -7.17 -4.82 3.92
CA ILE A 141 -5.73 -4.91 4.19
C ILE A 141 -5.28 -3.78 5.12
N ALA A 142 -5.74 -2.54 4.89
CA ALA A 142 -5.43 -1.41 5.75
C ALA A 142 -5.92 -1.65 7.19
N GLU A 143 -7.15 -2.13 7.36
CA GLU A 143 -7.73 -2.48 8.67
C GLU A 143 -6.94 -3.58 9.38
N ALA A 144 -6.65 -4.68 8.67
CA ALA A 144 -5.83 -5.77 9.21
C ALA A 144 -4.45 -5.27 9.65
N ARG A 145 -3.82 -4.39 8.85
CA ARG A 145 -2.55 -3.76 9.19
C ARG A 145 -2.64 -2.87 10.42
N MET A 146 -3.69 -2.06 10.56
CA MET A 146 -3.91 -1.22 11.74
C MET A 146 -4.03 -2.07 13.02
N GLN A 147 -4.73 -3.21 12.94
CA GLN A 147 -4.81 -4.17 14.05
C GLN A 147 -3.44 -4.81 14.37
N LEU A 148 -2.59 -5.00 13.36
CA LEU A 148 -1.24 -5.52 13.59
C LEU A 148 -0.34 -4.53 14.34
N LEU A 149 -0.50 -3.23 14.05
CA LEU A 149 0.30 -2.14 14.62
C LEU A 149 -0.21 -1.65 15.99
N ASN A 150 -1.50 -1.86 16.31
CA ASN A 150 -2.13 -1.50 17.60
C ASN A 150 -2.83 -2.71 18.24
N PRO A 151 -2.09 -3.64 18.87
CA PRO A 151 -2.65 -4.88 19.42
C PRO A 151 -3.61 -4.67 20.61
N THR A 152 -3.71 -3.46 21.16
CA THR A 152 -4.54 -3.14 22.35
C THR A 152 -5.94 -2.60 22.05
N ARG A 153 -6.33 -2.42 20.77
CA ARG A 153 -7.71 -2.05 20.40
C ARG A 153 -8.54 -3.31 20.09
N HIS A 154 -8.81 -4.09 21.13
CA HIS A 154 -9.99 -4.94 21.16
C HIS A 154 -10.99 -4.26 22.11
N ILE A 155 -12.04 -3.67 21.53
CA ILE A 155 -13.30 -3.39 22.22
C ILE A 155 -14.37 -4.16 21.44
#